data_AF-A0A4R1WZP2-F1
#
_entry.id   AF-A0A4R1WZP2-F1
#
_cell.length_a   1.000
_cell.length_b   1.000
_cell.length_c   1.000
_cell.angle_alpha   90.00
_cell.angle_beta   90.00
_cell.angle_gamma   90.00
#
_symmetry.space_group_name_H-M   'P 1'
#
loop_
_entity.id
_entity.type
_entity.pdbx_description
1 polymer ?
#
loop_
_entity_poly.entity_id
_entity_poly.type
_entity_poly.pdbx_seq_one_letter_code
_entity_poly.pdbx_strand_id
1 'polypeptide(L)' 'FLLGHMNVLGAVIFKEVDGVFSDACNKAIEFGIPALMRDDWKNVFEPQEIAESIRRIT' A
#
# COMPACT_ATOMS: atom_id res chain seq x y z
N PHE A 1 -5.12 -5.38 18.77
CA PHE A 1 -5.77 -4.43 17.86
C PHE A 1 -5.05 -4.36 16.51
N LEU A 2 -3.81 -3.81 16.42
CA LEU A 2 -3.08 -3.62 15.14
C LEU A 2 -2.87 -4.90 14.31
N LEU A 3 -2.28 -5.96 14.90
CA LEU A 3 -2.01 -7.22 14.19
C LEU A 3 -3.27 -7.87 13.62
N GLY A 4 -4.40 -7.78 14.34
CA GLY A 4 -5.69 -8.28 13.86
C GLY A 4 -6.23 -7.50 12.66
N HIS A 5 -6.06 -6.17 12.66
CA HIS A 5 -6.46 -5.33 11.51
C HIS A 5 -5.58 -5.62 10.29
N MET A 6 -4.27 -5.78 10.45
CA MET A 6 -3.40 -6.16 9.32
C MET A 6 -3.83 -7.50 8.70
N ASN A 7 -4.20 -8.47 9.53
CA ASN A 7 -4.63 -9.78 9.06
C ASN A 7 -5.93 -9.69 8.24
N VAL A 8 -7.00 -9.11 8.81
CA VAL A 8 -8.31 -9.07 8.13
C VAL A 8 -8.32 -8.12 6.93
N LEU A 9 -7.67 -6.95 7.03
CA LEU A 9 -7.59 -6.00 5.92
C LEU A 9 -6.80 -6.59 4.74
N GLY A 10 -5.68 -7.26 5.05
CA GLY A 10 -4.89 -7.97 4.04
C GLY A 10 -5.68 -9.08 3.35
N ALA A 11 -6.34 -9.95 4.12
CA ALA A 11 -7.14 -11.04 3.59
C ALA A 11 -8.25 -10.56 2.65
N VAL A 12 -8.93 -9.45 2.98
CA VAL A 12 -9.96 -8.84 2.12
C VAL A 12 -9.36 -8.20 0.87
N ILE A 13 -8.27 -7.42 0.97
CA ILE A 13 -7.62 -6.77 -0.18
C ILE A 13 -7.15 -7.81 -1.20
N PHE A 14 -6.52 -8.89 -0.73
CA PHE A 14 -5.97 -9.93 -1.58
C PHE A 14 -6.98 -11.03 -1.95
N LYS A 15 -8.26 -10.86 -1.57
CA LYS A 15 -9.37 -11.76 -1.89
C LYS A 15 -9.19 -13.19 -1.35
N GLU A 16 -8.48 -13.33 -0.24
CA GLU A 16 -8.38 -14.60 0.49
C GLU A 16 -9.70 -14.93 1.19
N VAL A 17 -10.46 -13.90 1.58
CA VAL A 17 -11.80 -14.03 2.17
C VAL A 17 -12.76 -13.03 1.54
N ASP A 18 -14.04 -13.41 1.44
CA ASP A 18 -15.09 -12.49 1.01
C ASP A 18 -15.32 -11.41 2.08
N GLY A 19 -15.32 -10.15 1.66
CA GLY A 19 -15.53 -9.01 2.54
C GLY A 19 -15.41 -7.69 1.80
N VAL A 20 -15.86 -6.62 2.45
CA VAL A 20 -15.71 -5.25 1.96
C VAL A 20 -15.17 -4.36 3.07
N PHE A 21 -14.48 -3.30 2.67
CA PHE A 21 -14.10 -2.25 3.59
C PHE A 21 -15.31 -1.40 3.96
N SER A 22 -15.42 -1.05 5.25
CA SER A 22 -16.44 -0.13 5.71
C SER A 22 -16.21 1.27 5.14
N ASP A 23 -17.27 2.09 5.10
CA ASP A 23 -17.18 3.47 4.62
C ASP A 23 -16.11 4.28 5.38
N ALA A 24 -16.01 4.08 6.69
CA ALA A 24 -14.97 4.70 7.51
C ALA A 24 -13.55 4.25 7.11
N CYS A 25 -13.35 2.97 6.78
CA CYS A 25 -12.07 2.47 6.30
C CYS A 25 -11.71 3.06 4.93
N ASN A 26 -12.68 3.15 4.01
CA ASN A 26 -12.47 3.77 2.70
C ASN A 26 -12.14 5.26 2.84
N LYS A 27 -12.83 5.98 3.76
CA LYS A 27 -12.52 7.38 4.06
C LYS A 27 -11.11 7.53 4.64
N ALA A 28 -10.68 6.63 5.52
CA ALA A 28 -9.31 6.64 6.04
C ALA A 28 -8.26 6.49 4.92
N ILE A 29 -8.54 5.68 3.89
CA ILE A 29 -7.65 5.53 2.71
C ILE A 29 -7.63 6.81 1.88
N GLU A 30 -8.79 7.43 1.63
CA GLU A 30 -8.94 8.66 0.84
C GLU A 30 -8.05 9.80 1.36
N PHE A 31 -8.00 10.01 2.68
CA PHE A 31 -7.14 11.04 3.29
C PHE A 31 -5.74 10.52 3.63
N GLY A 32 -5.61 9.23 3.91
CA GLY A 32 -4.36 8.61 4.32
C GLY A 32 -3.34 8.56 3.19
N ILE A 33 -3.76 8.22 1.96
CA ILE A 33 -2.83 8.12 0.82
C ILE A 33 -2.14 9.47 0.54
N PRO A 34 -2.84 10.61 0.36
CA PRO A 34 -2.20 11.90 0.10
C PRO A 34 -1.38 12.43 1.29
N ALA A 35 -1.76 12.08 2.52
CA ALA A 35 -1.03 12.51 3.71
C ALA A 35 0.28 11.76 3.94
N LEU A 36 0.41 10.53 3.40
CA LEU A 36 1.55 9.64 3.66
C LEU A 36 2.43 9.41 2.43
N MET A 37 1.84 9.32 1.24
CA MET A 37 2.52 8.93 0.02
C MET A 37 2.86 10.17 -0.81
N ARG A 38 4.07 10.21 -1.36
CA ARG A 38 4.38 11.17 -2.43
C ARG A 38 3.56 10.83 -3.68
N ASP A 39 3.15 11.83 -4.45
CA ASP A 39 2.36 11.62 -5.68
C ASP A 39 3.07 10.71 -6.70
N ASP A 40 4.40 10.77 -6.72
CA ASP A 40 5.29 10.04 -7.63
C ASP A 40 5.80 8.70 -7.06
N TRP A 41 5.23 8.20 -5.96
CA TRP A 41 5.77 7.03 -5.25
C TRP A 41 5.94 5.79 -6.12
N LYS A 42 5.14 5.64 -7.19
CA LYS A 42 5.24 4.50 -8.12
C LYS A 42 6.46 4.56 -9.05
N ASN A 43 7.16 5.69 -9.11
CA ASN A 43 8.37 5.84 -9.93
C ASN A 43 9.47 4.84 -9.52
N VAL A 44 9.42 4.29 -8.31
CA VAL A 44 10.31 3.21 -7.85
C VAL A 44 10.30 1.97 -8.77
N PHE A 45 9.29 1.83 -9.64
CA PHE A 45 9.21 0.76 -10.64
C PHE A 45 9.73 1.16 -12.02
N GLU A 46 10.18 2.40 -12.23
CA GLU A 46 10.78 2.84 -13.49
C GLU A 46 12.15 2.18 -13.70
N PRO A 47 12.53 1.80 -14.94
CA PRO A 47 13.77 1.10 -15.22
C PRO A 47 15.02 1.79 -14.65
N GLN A 48 15.05 3.12 -14.67
CA GLN A 48 16.17 3.92 -14.18
C GLN A 48 16.28 3.87 -12.65
N GLU A 49 15.15 3.98 -11.92
CA GLU A 49 15.12 3.90 -10.46
C GLU A 49 15.49 2.49 -9.96
N ILE A 50 15.05 1.46 -10.70
CA ILE A 50 15.44 0.07 -10.44
C ILE A 50 16.96 -0.11 -10.66
N ALA A 51 17.51 0.35 -11.78
CA ALA A 51 18.94 0.24 -12.08
C ALA A 51 19.80 0.94 -11.01
N GLU A 52 19.37 2.12 -10.58
CA GLU A 52 20.01 2.87 -9.50
C GLU A 52 19.94 2.14 -8.16
N SER A 53 18.80 1.51 -7.86
CA SER A 53 18.63 0.70 -6.65
C SER A 53 19.56 -0.53 -6.64
N ILE A 54 19.73 -1.20 -7.79
CA ILE A 54 20.67 -2.32 -7.94
C ILE A 54 22.12 -1.85 -7.71
N ARG A 55 22.52 -0.74 -8.33
CA ARG A 55 23.87 -0.15 -8.19
C ARG A 55 24.25 0.18 -6.73
N ARG A 56 23.28 0.39 -5.85
CA ARG A 56 23.54 0.68 -4.42
C ARG A 56 23.81 -0.56 -3.58
N ILE A 57 23.40 -1.75 -4.05
CA ILE A 57 23.53 -3.02 -3.32
C ILE A 57 24.52 -4.00 -3.95
N THR A 58 25.09 -3.65 -5.12
CA THR A 58 26.14 -4.41 -5.83
C THR A 58 27.32 -3.51 -6.13
#